data_AF-A0A1Y2C5D8-F1
#
_entry.id   AF-A0A1Y2C5D8-F1
#
_cell.length_a   1.000
_cell.length_b   1.000
_cell.length_c   1.000
_cell.angle_alpha   90.00
_cell.angle_beta   90.00
_cell.angle_gamma   90.00
#
_symmetry.space_group_name_H-M   'P 1'
#
loop_
_entity.id
_entity.type
_entity.pdbx_description
1 polymer ?
#
loop_
_entity_poly.entity_id
_entity_poly.type
_entity_poly.pdbx_seq_one_letter_code
_entity_poly.pdbx_strand_id
1 'polypeptide(L)'
;MPVVTALIAFSDSSCHDPIRIDYSFPKFTDCNPATVTSACVKSGENGWYFKTSCVTDISTFGDEYWHNHTSQYQSLNAGQDCAADPTEGVQYPLSQCTPIRHGNATYYEKAVVDPGSGQLYWLRYPDEGCLAATSKVEIYGSEPLKTAACIASFNKVSVLNYNGYKEQIIYSGSDCKTPIMFASDIAQTECVATGSTASAGGHKRSGAESSVTAECSWNADLGVYESVTCSSKNRFDDITQSAFAMTSTVVTVQSYEDTICNIPKSSQAYAVGACYHWNSTTNGISYGSANLLISPDGLSVALNYFSDASCKTQVLSNSFPTNGACTLFGKVLAVIKNTPKVKSNPPNFGAVFGGGLGGLILVTILVLFAFHVRAKKSRAREMAHTGGDVTRTGTGSQLQEVSTGIEPKIRPHGFLVAGKKESASNIA
;
A
#
# COMPACT_ATOMS: atom_id res chain seq x y z
N MET A 1 -3.56 -12.64 32.33
CA MET A 1 -2.99 -11.95 31.15
C MET A 1 -3.16 -10.45 31.39
N PRO A 2 -2.17 -9.60 31.05
CA PRO A 2 -2.33 -8.15 31.22
C PRO A 2 -3.56 -7.70 30.45
N VAL A 3 -4.46 -7.00 31.12
CA VAL A 3 -5.69 -6.48 30.51
C VAL A 3 -5.37 -5.10 29.97
N VAL A 4 -5.44 -4.96 28.64
CA VAL A 4 -5.17 -3.71 27.93
C VAL A 4 -6.45 -2.88 27.91
N THR A 5 -6.35 -1.57 28.03
CA THR A 5 -7.51 -0.69 27.82
C THR A 5 -7.56 -0.29 26.35
N ALA A 6 -8.69 -0.54 25.70
CA ALA A 6 -8.96 -0.07 24.35
C ALA A 6 -9.93 1.11 24.38
N LEU A 7 -9.58 2.19 23.68
CA LEU A 7 -10.46 3.30 23.38
C LEU A 7 -10.87 3.20 21.90
N ILE A 8 -12.14 2.92 21.65
CA ILE A 8 -12.70 2.72 20.32
C ILE A 8 -13.40 4.00 19.87
N ALA A 9 -12.95 4.57 18.76
CA ALA A 9 -13.53 5.75 18.12
C ALA A 9 -14.58 5.35 17.07
N PHE A 10 -15.69 6.08 17.01
CA PHE A 10 -16.81 5.88 16.09
C PHE A 10 -17.21 7.20 15.42
N SER A 11 -17.74 7.13 14.20
CA SER A 11 -18.24 8.30 13.46
C SER A 11 -19.64 8.72 13.89
N ASP A 12 -20.40 7.81 14.51
CA ASP A 12 -21.83 7.99 14.79
C ASP A 12 -22.16 7.90 16.30
N SER A 13 -23.28 8.53 16.68
CA SER A 13 -23.71 8.61 18.09
C SER A 13 -24.22 7.30 18.69
N SER A 14 -24.47 6.28 17.87
CA SER A 14 -24.86 4.95 18.32
C SER A 14 -23.64 4.04 18.50
N CYS A 15 -22.45 4.49 18.08
CA CYS A 15 -21.22 3.73 18.05
C CYS A 15 -21.39 2.41 17.27
N HIS A 16 -21.89 2.53 16.05
CA HIS A 16 -22.06 1.44 15.08
C HIS A 16 -20.92 1.40 14.06
N ASP A 17 -20.35 2.54 13.69
CA ASP A 17 -19.37 2.69 12.61
C ASP A 17 -17.96 2.96 13.19
N PRO A 18 -17.20 1.90 13.54
CA PRO A 18 -15.88 2.02 14.16
C PRO A 18 -14.85 2.56 13.18
N ILE A 19 -14.08 3.54 13.65
CA ILE A 19 -13.03 4.23 12.88
C ILE A 19 -11.66 3.66 13.24
N ARG A 20 -11.38 3.52 14.54
CA ARG A 20 -10.05 3.25 15.09
C ARG A 20 -10.15 2.72 16.51
N ILE A 21 -9.17 1.93 16.91
CA ILE A 21 -8.95 1.50 18.29
C ILE A 21 -7.57 1.99 18.73
N ASP A 22 -7.52 2.72 19.83
CA ASP A 22 -6.27 3.11 20.50
C ASP A 22 -6.10 2.28 21.78
N TYR A 23 -4.96 1.62 21.91
CA TYR A 23 -4.61 0.77 23.04
C TYR A 23 -3.71 1.51 24.02
N SER A 24 -4.02 1.36 25.31
CA SER A 24 -3.15 1.78 26.41
C SER A 24 -2.90 0.58 27.31
N PHE A 25 -1.63 0.30 27.57
CA PHE A 25 -1.22 -0.84 28.40
C PHE A 25 -0.98 -0.33 29.83
N PRO A 26 -1.84 -0.70 30.80
CA PRO A 26 -1.59 -0.35 32.19
C PRO A 26 -0.47 -1.22 32.78
N LYS A 27 0.11 -0.76 33.89
CA LYS A 27 0.90 -1.64 34.77
C LYS A 27 -0.07 -2.60 35.51
N PHE A 28 -0.38 -3.71 34.87
CA PHE A 28 -0.89 -4.98 35.41
C PHE A 28 -2.22 -5.08 36.21
N THR A 29 -2.90 -4.02 36.68
CA THR A 29 -4.11 -4.18 37.55
C THR A 29 -5.40 -3.41 37.22
N ASP A 30 -5.41 -2.45 36.29
CA ASP A 30 -6.43 -1.37 36.37
C ASP A 30 -7.60 -1.45 35.38
N CYS A 31 -7.60 -2.37 34.41
CA CYS A 31 -8.76 -2.56 33.55
C CYS A 31 -9.67 -3.66 34.11
N ASN A 32 -10.72 -3.26 34.82
CA ASN A 32 -11.76 -4.16 35.31
C ASN A 32 -12.99 -4.10 34.40
N PRO A 33 -13.33 -5.19 33.67
CA PRO A 33 -14.50 -5.24 32.78
C PRO A 33 -15.81 -4.87 33.48
N ALA A 34 -15.95 -5.17 34.78
CA ALA A 34 -17.15 -4.86 35.55
C ALA A 34 -17.34 -3.35 35.80
N THR A 35 -16.28 -2.55 35.66
CA THR A 35 -16.31 -1.09 35.81
C THR A 35 -16.19 -0.35 34.49
N VAL A 36 -15.65 -0.99 33.45
CA VAL A 36 -15.51 -0.44 32.10
C VAL A 36 -16.77 -0.77 31.31
N THR A 37 -17.86 -0.08 31.63
CA THR A 37 -19.06 0.00 30.79
C THR A 37 -19.15 1.42 30.26
N SER A 38 -18.64 1.66 29.05
CA SER A 38 -18.76 2.98 28.44
C SER A 38 -20.05 3.06 27.62
N ALA A 39 -20.96 3.93 28.04
CA ALA A 39 -21.92 4.51 27.10
C ALA A 39 -21.17 5.08 25.88
N CYS A 40 -21.83 5.18 24.74
CA CYS A 40 -21.29 5.87 23.58
C CYS A 40 -21.23 7.37 23.91
N VAL A 41 -20.04 7.92 24.12
CA VAL A 41 -19.88 9.32 24.56
C VAL A 41 -19.22 10.15 23.48
N LYS A 42 -19.85 11.28 23.13
CA LYS A 42 -19.25 12.25 22.21
C LYS A 42 -18.05 12.92 22.88
N SER A 43 -16.90 12.90 22.25
CA SER A 43 -15.76 13.71 22.65
C SER A 43 -16.06 15.18 22.37
N GLY A 44 -15.84 16.01 23.39
CA GLY A 44 -15.93 17.46 23.26
C GLY A 44 -14.83 18.07 22.38
N GLU A 45 -13.77 17.31 22.08
CA GLU A 45 -12.61 17.82 21.36
C GLU A 45 -12.71 17.59 19.85
N ASN A 46 -12.98 16.35 19.42
CA ASN A 46 -12.88 15.92 18.02
C ASN A 46 -14.22 15.55 17.37
N GLY A 47 -15.33 15.62 18.11
CA GLY A 47 -16.66 15.33 17.59
C GLY A 47 -16.97 13.85 17.32
N TRP A 48 -15.99 12.96 17.50
CA TRP A 48 -16.19 11.51 17.43
C TRP A 48 -16.84 10.99 18.69
N TYR A 49 -17.36 9.77 18.60
CA TYR A 49 -17.92 9.07 19.74
C TYR A 49 -16.97 7.97 20.19
N PHE A 50 -16.95 7.72 21.50
CA PHE A 50 -16.00 6.79 22.09
C PHE A 50 -16.69 5.76 22.96
N LYS A 51 -16.15 4.54 22.90
CA LYS A 51 -16.32 3.49 23.90
C LYS A 51 -14.96 3.08 24.43
N THR A 52 -14.92 2.58 25.65
CA THR A 52 -13.75 1.98 26.30
C THR A 52 -14.06 0.52 26.60
N SER A 53 -13.07 -0.36 26.42
CA SER A 53 -13.20 -1.78 26.72
C SER A 53 -11.91 -2.32 27.33
N CYS A 54 -12.04 -3.43 28.05
CA CYS A 54 -10.91 -4.21 28.56
C CYS A 54 -10.61 -5.37 27.60
N VAL A 55 -9.37 -5.42 27.13
CA VAL A 55 -8.92 -6.35 26.09
C VAL A 55 -7.98 -7.37 26.69
N THR A 56 -8.28 -8.65 26.46
CA THR A 56 -7.45 -9.77 26.89
C THR A 56 -6.59 -10.34 25.76
N ASP A 57 -7.09 -10.26 24.52
CA ASP A 57 -6.36 -10.63 23.31
C ASP A 57 -6.49 -9.55 22.24
N ILE A 58 -5.44 -8.74 22.09
CA ILE A 58 -5.39 -7.65 21.11
C ILE A 58 -5.31 -8.15 19.66
N SER A 59 -4.97 -9.43 19.43
CA SER A 59 -4.78 -9.95 18.07
C SER A 59 -6.09 -10.23 17.35
N THR A 60 -7.20 -10.37 18.09
CA THR A 60 -8.55 -10.62 17.55
C THR A 60 -9.58 -9.58 17.97
N PHE A 61 -9.24 -8.65 18.88
CA PHE A 61 -10.20 -7.71 19.47
C PHE A 61 -10.95 -6.85 18.43
N GLY A 62 -10.27 -6.42 17.36
CA GLY A 62 -10.89 -5.61 16.31
C GLY A 62 -11.99 -6.33 15.53
N ASP A 63 -12.04 -7.66 15.56
CA ASP A 63 -13.02 -8.47 14.82
C ASP A 63 -14.44 -8.31 15.39
N GLU A 64 -14.54 -7.86 16.65
CA GLU A 64 -15.81 -7.50 17.28
C GLU A 64 -16.43 -6.24 16.66
N TYR A 65 -15.61 -5.39 16.05
CA TYR A 65 -16.01 -4.08 15.52
C TYR A 65 -16.03 -4.07 13.99
N TRP A 66 -15.03 -4.64 13.33
CA TRP A 66 -14.97 -4.70 11.87
C TRP A 66 -15.31 -6.11 11.39
N HIS A 67 -16.52 -6.26 10.84
CA HIS A 67 -17.07 -7.54 10.38
C HIS A 67 -16.32 -8.13 9.15
N ASN A 68 -16.70 -9.35 8.76
CA ASN A 68 -16.21 -10.07 7.57
C ASN A 68 -14.69 -10.24 7.51
N HIS A 69 -14.05 -10.44 8.68
CA HIS A 69 -12.60 -10.56 8.80
C HIS A 69 -11.86 -9.43 8.08
N THR A 70 -12.31 -8.19 8.23
CA THR A 70 -11.67 -7.03 7.61
C THR A 70 -10.18 -7.03 7.94
N SER A 71 -9.34 -6.88 6.92
CA SER A 71 -7.89 -6.74 7.03
C SER A 71 -7.59 -5.47 7.84
N GLN A 72 -6.80 -5.58 8.90
CA GLN A 72 -6.57 -4.49 9.86
C GLN A 72 -5.08 -4.22 10.01
N TYR A 73 -4.70 -2.95 10.03
CA TYR A 73 -3.38 -2.51 10.44
C TYR A 73 -3.33 -2.45 11.97
N GLN A 74 -2.28 -3.01 12.57
CA GLN A 74 -1.98 -2.84 14.00
C GLN A 74 -0.52 -2.41 14.18
N SER A 75 -0.30 -1.40 15.01
CA SER A 75 1.03 -0.96 15.46
C SER A 75 1.06 -0.88 16.97
N LEU A 76 2.06 -1.52 17.59
CA LEU A 76 2.27 -1.55 19.04
C LEU A 76 3.65 -0.97 19.37
N ASN A 77 3.71 0.06 20.19
CA ASN A 77 4.98 0.64 20.64
C ASN A 77 5.57 -0.24 21.75
N ALA A 78 6.67 -0.92 21.45
CA ALA A 78 7.31 -1.95 22.27
C ALA A 78 8.75 -1.57 22.67
N GLY A 79 9.10 -0.29 22.60
CA GLY A 79 10.44 0.20 22.95
C GLY A 79 11.54 -0.34 22.03
N GLN A 80 12.81 -0.09 22.41
CA GLN A 80 13.96 -0.40 21.56
C GLN A 80 13.98 -1.88 21.12
N ASP A 81 14.16 -2.10 19.82
CA ASP A 81 14.19 -3.39 19.13
C ASP A 81 12.93 -4.24 19.34
N CYS A 82 11.83 -3.61 19.75
CA CYS A 82 10.54 -4.25 20.08
C CYS A 82 10.67 -5.40 21.08
N ALA A 83 11.67 -5.31 21.96
CA ALA A 83 11.96 -6.34 22.96
C ALA A 83 11.19 -6.13 24.27
N ALA A 84 10.64 -4.94 24.51
CA ALA A 84 9.85 -4.64 25.70
C ALA A 84 8.37 -4.97 25.50
N ASP A 85 7.64 -5.06 26.61
CA ASP A 85 6.19 -5.13 26.56
C ASP A 85 5.62 -3.84 25.93
N PRO A 86 4.59 -3.94 25.08
CA PRO A 86 3.97 -2.76 24.51
C PRO A 86 3.44 -1.78 25.56
N THR A 87 3.59 -0.49 25.33
CA THR A 87 3.08 0.58 26.21
C THR A 87 1.83 1.25 25.66
N GLU A 88 1.71 1.29 24.33
CA GLU A 88 0.58 1.87 23.59
C GLU A 88 0.46 1.17 22.24
N GLY A 89 -0.67 1.35 21.57
CA GLY A 89 -0.86 0.81 20.24
C GLY A 89 -2.08 1.37 19.54
N VAL A 90 -2.20 1.07 18.26
CA VAL A 90 -3.28 1.57 17.41
C VAL A 90 -3.70 0.47 16.45
N GLN A 91 -4.98 0.45 16.10
CA GLN A 91 -5.54 -0.48 15.13
C GLN A 91 -6.69 0.15 14.35
N TYR A 92 -6.71 -0.10 13.04
CA TYR A 92 -7.75 0.41 12.14
C TYR A 92 -7.76 -0.41 10.83
N PRO A 93 -8.84 -0.37 10.03
CA PRO A 93 -8.92 -1.11 8.79
C PRO A 93 -7.84 -0.71 7.79
N LEU A 94 -7.28 -1.69 7.09
CA LEU A 94 -6.31 -1.46 6.03
C LEU A 94 -6.97 -0.67 4.88
N SER A 95 -6.18 0.14 4.17
CA SER A 95 -6.60 0.96 3.04
C SER A 95 -7.72 1.98 3.33
N GLN A 96 -8.09 2.20 4.59
CA GLN A 96 -9.03 3.24 5.00
C GLN A 96 -8.30 4.48 5.49
N CYS A 97 -8.89 5.65 5.21
CA CYS A 97 -8.40 6.94 5.68
C CYS A 97 -8.91 7.17 7.10
N THR A 98 -8.04 7.02 8.09
CA THR A 98 -8.40 7.06 9.50
C THR A 98 -7.92 8.37 10.11
N PRO A 99 -8.80 9.21 10.68
CA PRO A 99 -8.37 10.45 11.28
C PRO A 99 -7.54 10.21 12.56
N ILE A 100 -6.54 11.06 12.76
CA ILE A 100 -5.74 11.17 13.97
C ILE A 100 -5.70 12.64 14.41
N ARG A 101 -5.80 12.88 15.71
CA ARG A 101 -5.63 14.21 16.27
C ARG A 101 -4.24 14.36 16.87
N HIS A 102 -3.51 15.39 16.47
CA HIS A 102 -2.22 15.75 17.04
C HIS A 102 -2.26 17.20 17.53
N GLY A 103 -2.56 17.39 18.81
CA GLY A 103 -2.86 18.70 19.39
C GLY A 103 -4.16 19.28 18.82
N ASN A 104 -4.08 20.46 18.20
CA ASN A 104 -5.22 21.15 17.58
C ASN A 104 -5.41 20.82 16.09
N ALA A 105 -4.50 20.05 15.49
CA ALA A 105 -4.59 19.66 14.09
C ALA A 105 -5.16 18.24 13.96
N THR A 106 -5.99 18.04 12.95
CA THR A 106 -6.43 16.72 12.50
C THR A 106 -5.63 16.35 11.26
N TYR A 107 -5.03 15.17 11.29
CA TYR A 107 -4.43 14.52 10.14
C TYR A 107 -5.18 13.23 9.87
N TYR A 108 -4.85 12.56 8.77
CA TYR A 108 -5.42 11.27 8.44
C TYR A 108 -4.30 10.29 8.12
N GLU A 109 -4.46 9.06 8.59
CA GLU A 109 -3.49 8.00 8.45
C GLU A 109 -4.11 6.88 7.62
N LYS A 110 -3.31 6.29 6.73
CA LYS A 110 -3.72 5.17 5.90
C LYS A 110 -2.57 4.19 5.83
N ALA A 111 -2.87 2.92 6.08
CA ALA A 111 -1.91 1.84 5.88
C ALA A 111 -2.30 1.07 4.62
N VAL A 112 -1.36 0.84 3.71
CA VAL A 112 -1.59 0.14 2.44
C VAL A 112 -0.52 -0.91 2.22
N VAL A 113 -0.88 -2.02 1.59
CA VAL A 113 0.07 -3.07 1.21
C VAL A 113 0.28 -3.00 -0.29
N ASP A 114 1.54 -2.92 -0.72
CA ASP A 114 1.92 -3.07 -2.13
C ASP A 114 1.46 -4.45 -2.61
N PRO A 115 0.55 -4.55 -3.58
CA PRO A 115 0.14 -5.85 -4.08
C PRO A 115 1.29 -6.57 -4.80
N GLY A 116 2.24 -5.86 -5.40
CA GLY A 116 3.39 -6.45 -6.10
C GLY A 116 4.42 -7.05 -5.15
N SER A 117 4.88 -6.28 -4.18
CA SER A 117 5.96 -6.70 -3.26
C SER A 117 5.48 -7.24 -1.91
N GLY A 118 4.23 -6.98 -1.52
CA GLY A 118 3.73 -7.26 -0.17
C GLY A 118 4.24 -6.29 0.91
N GLN A 119 4.97 -5.24 0.53
CA GLN A 119 5.47 -4.20 1.42
C GLN A 119 4.31 -3.39 2.03
N LEU A 120 4.37 -3.13 3.33
CA LEU A 120 3.42 -2.24 3.99
C LEU A 120 3.93 -0.80 3.95
N TYR A 121 3.06 0.12 3.62
CA TYR A 121 3.28 1.56 3.74
C TYR A 121 2.31 2.14 4.75
N TRP A 122 2.81 3.06 5.55
CA TRP A 122 2.00 3.92 6.37
C TRP A 122 2.17 5.35 5.92
N LEU A 123 1.03 6.01 5.73
CA LEU A 123 0.92 7.27 5.02
C LEU A 123 0.15 8.25 5.89
N ARG A 124 0.58 9.52 5.89
CA ARG A 124 -0.14 10.61 6.57
C ARG A 124 -0.57 11.69 5.60
N TYR A 125 -1.85 12.04 5.66
CA TYR A 125 -2.53 13.00 4.81
C TYR A 125 -3.08 14.20 5.59
N PRO A 126 -3.20 15.37 4.95
CA PRO A 126 -3.83 16.54 5.53
C PRO A 126 -5.36 16.56 5.35
N ASP A 127 -5.94 15.66 4.55
CA ASP A 127 -7.35 15.65 4.16
C ASP A 127 -8.06 14.32 4.44
N GLU A 128 -9.37 14.39 4.65
CA GLU A 128 -10.22 13.25 5.05
C GLU A 128 -10.35 12.16 3.99
N GLY A 129 -10.14 12.52 2.72
CA GLY A 129 -10.19 11.56 1.61
C GLY A 129 -8.88 10.82 1.39
N CYS A 130 -7.80 11.20 2.08
CA CYS A 130 -6.44 10.76 1.78
C CYS A 130 -6.09 10.95 0.29
N LEU A 131 -6.48 12.09 -0.28
CA LEU A 131 -6.31 12.41 -1.70
C LEU A 131 -5.18 13.41 -1.97
N ALA A 132 -4.84 14.25 -0.99
CA ALA A 132 -3.72 15.19 -1.14
C ALA A 132 -2.38 14.46 -1.07
N ALA A 133 -1.31 15.15 -1.48
CA ALA A 133 0.04 14.61 -1.36
C ALA A 133 0.35 14.24 0.10
N THR A 134 0.93 13.05 0.30
CA THR A 134 1.28 12.54 1.62
C THR A 134 2.34 13.44 2.27
N SER A 135 2.04 13.89 3.49
CA SER A 135 2.99 14.66 4.32
C SER A 135 4.10 13.81 4.93
N LYS A 136 3.87 12.49 5.06
CA LYS A 136 4.82 11.53 5.61
C LYS A 136 4.55 10.14 5.03
N VAL A 137 5.64 9.45 4.72
CA VAL A 137 5.63 8.06 4.24
C VAL A 137 6.61 7.27 5.10
N GLU A 138 6.14 6.20 5.72
CA GLU A 138 6.99 5.21 6.39
C GLU A 138 6.83 3.85 5.68
N ILE A 139 7.96 3.18 5.48
CA ILE A 139 8.03 1.92 4.73
C ILE A 139 8.34 0.78 5.69
N TYR A 140 7.53 -0.26 5.65
CA TYR A 140 7.50 -1.34 6.62
C TYR A 140 7.77 -2.69 5.93
N GLY A 141 9.07 -3.05 5.81
CA GLY A 141 9.54 -4.36 5.36
C GLY A 141 9.10 -4.79 3.95
N SER A 142 9.61 -5.92 3.45
CA SER A 142 9.28 -6.48 2.11
C SER A 142 8.84 -7.94 2.15
N GLU A 143 8.63 -8.49 3.35
CA GLU A 143 8.28 -9.89 3.57
C GLU A 143 6.83 -9.97 4.06
N PRO A 144 6.09 -11.06 3.73
CA PRO A 144 4.65 -11.11 3.95
C PRO A 144 4.32 -10.85 5.42
N LEU A 145 3.51 -9.81 5.63
CA LEU A 145 3.13 -9.20 6.93
C LEU A 145 2.31 -10.11 7.86
N LYS A 146 2.30 -11.42 7.58
CA LYS A 146 1.72 -12.48 8.42
C LYS A 146 2.43 -12.56 9.78
N THR A 147 3.68 -12.14 9.85
CA THR A 147 4.44 -12.04 11.10
C THR A 147 4.69 -10.58 11.43
N ALA A 148 4.39 -10.20 12.68
CA ALA A 148 4.64 -8.84 13.14
C ALA A 148 6.13 -8.46 12.97
N ALA A 149 6.38 -7.34 12.30
CA ALA A 149 7.71 -6.81 12.05
C ALA A 149 8.05 -5.72 13.06
N CYS A 150 9.27 -5.72 13.59
CA CYS A 150 9.77 -4.59 14.38
C CYS A 150 10.29 -3.50 13.46
N ILE A 151 9.83 -2.28 13.66
CA ILE A 151 10.05 -1.16 12.76
C ILE A 151 10.61 0.03 13.52
N ALA A 152 11.63 0.65 12.92
CA ALA A 152 12.38 1.76 13.48
C ALA A 152 12.91 1.45 14.90
N SER A 153 13.08 0.17 15.23
CA SER A 153 13.40 -0.32 16.57
C SER A 153 12.41 0.10 17.66
N PHE A 154 11.17 0.53 17.38
CA PHE A 154 10.22 0.93 18.44
C PHE A 154 8.82 0.35 18.29
N ASN A 155 8.36 0.14 17.05
CA ASN A 155 6.98 -0.29 16.79
C ASN A 155 6.94 -1.70 16.22
N LYS A 156 6.18 -2.57 16.88
CA LYS A 156 5.79 -3.87 16.34
C LYS A 156 4.55 -3.69 15.49
N VAL A 157 4.69 -3.85 14.18
CA VAL A 157 3.62 -3.63 13.19
C VAL A 157 3.17 -4.97 12.61
N SER A 158 1.86 -5.14 12.44
CA SER A 158 1.27 -6.34 11.85
C SER A 158 0.03 -6.03 11.03
N VAL A 159 -0.30 -6.92 10.08
CA VAL A 159 -1.58 -6.92 9.39
C VAL A 159 -2.41 -8.09 9.91
N LEU A 160 -3.44 -7.78 10.69
CA LEU A 160 -4.39 -8.76 11.20
C LEU A 160 -5.41 -9.10 10.11
N ASN A 161 -5.91 -10.33 10.14
CA ASN A 161 -6.85 -10.87 9.14
C ASN A 161 -6.42 -10.62 7.69
N TYR A 162 -5.13 -10.80 7.39
CA TYR A 162 -4.66 -10.68 6.02
C TYR A 162 -5.33 -11.74 5.12
N ASN A 163 -6.27 -11.30 4.29
CA ASN A 163 -7.11 -12.17 3.45
C ASN A 163 -6.45 -12.57 2.11
N GLY A 164 -5.18 -12.23 1.91
CA GLY A 164 -4.47 -12.50 0.67
C GLY A 164 -4.87 -11.55 -0.46
N TYR A 165 -4.92 -12.11 -1.66
CA TYR A 165 -5.19 -11.39 -2.90
C TYR A 165 -6.56 -11.76 -3.44
N LYS A 166 -7.30 -10.75 -3.89
CA LYS A 166 -8.51 -10.88 -4.71
C LYS A 166 -8.12 -10.66 -6.16
N GLU A 167 -8.21 -11.71 -6.95
CA GLU A 167 -7.86 -11.75 -8.38
C GLU A 167 -9.17 -11.81 -9.19
N GLN A 168 -9.46 -10.79 -9.98
CA GLN A 168 -10.72 -10.64 -10.70
C GLN A 168 -10.48 -10.55 -12.20
N ILE A 169 -11.07 -11.47 -12.97
CA ILE A 169 -11.12 -11.40 -14.43
C ILE A 169 -12.53 -11.01 -14.85
N ILE A 170 -12.65 -10.01 -15.72
CA ILE A 170 -13.89 -9.62 -16.38
C ILE A 170 -13.86 -10.11 -17.83
N TYR A 171 -15.00 -10.62 -18.29
CA TYR A 171 -15.19 -11.19 -19.63
C TYR A 171 -16.18 -10.38 -20.46
N SER A 172 -16.04 -10.43 -21.78
CA SER A 172 -16.96 -9.76 -22.71
C SER A 172 -18.32 -10.43 -22.86
N GLY A 173 -18.51 -11.64 -22.33
CA GLY A 173 -19.73 -12.41 -22.52
C GLY A 173 -19.84 -13.62 -21.58
N SER A 174 -21.01 -14.26 -21.63
CA SER A 174 -21.40 -15.37 -20.76
C SER A 174 -20.62 -16.67 -20.97
N ASP A 175 -19.86 -16.78 -22.06
CA ASP A 175 -19.00 -17.93 -22.31
C ASP A 175 -17.68 -17.87 -21.54
N CYS A 176 -17.34 -16.69 -21.03
CA CYS A 176 -16.15 -16.40 -20.23
C CYS A 176 -14.84 -16.86 -20.89
N LYS A 177 -14.81 -16.80 -22.23
CA LYS A 177 -13.64 -17.17 -23.03
C LYS A 177 -12.76 -15.99 -23.39
N THR A 178 -13.35 -14.80 -23.45
CA THR A 178 -12.67 -13.58 -23.90
C THR A 178 -12.51 -12.64 -22.72
N PRO A 179 -11.39 -12.70 -22.00
CA PRO A 179 -11.11 -11.78 -20.91
C PRO A 179 -10.82 -10.39 -21.48
N ILE A 180 -11.35 -9.36 -20.84
CA ILE A 180 -11.23 -7.96 -21.26
C ILE A 180 -10.54 -7.09 -20.22
N MET A 181 -10.59 -7.48 -18.95
CA MET A 181 -9.87 -6.82 -17.87
C MET A 181 -9.48 -7.85 -16.82
N PHE A 182 -8.32 -7.66 -16.20
CA PHE A 182 -7.91 -8.41 -15.03
C PHE A 182 -7.31 -7.48 -13.99
N ALA A 183 -7.69 -7.65 -12.74
CA ALA A 183 -7.21 -6.88 -11.60
C ALA A 183 -6.76 -7.82 -10.48
N SER A 184 -5.66 -7.47 -9.81
CA SER A 184 -5.22 -8.12 -8.58
C SER A 184 -5.05 -7.06 -7.51
N ASP A 185 -5.71 -7.26 -6.38
CA ASP A 185 -5.63 -6.36 -5.22
C ASP A 185 -5.55 -7.16 -3.92
N ILE A 186 -5.14 -6.50 -2.85
CA ILE A 186 -5.19 -7.04 -1.49
C ILE A 186 -6.65 -7.10 -1.04
N ALA A 187 -7.09 -8.29 -0.65
CA ALA A 187 -8.44 -8.49 -0.15
C ALA A 187 -8.64 -7.75 1.18
N GLN A 188 -9.50 -6.74 1.17
CA GLN A 188 -9.79 -5.92 2.36
C GLN A 188 -10.73 -6.64 3.34
N THR A 189 -11.52 -7.58 2.86
CA THR A 189 -12.38 -8.47 3.66
C THR A 189 -12.11 -9.90 3.25
N GLU A 190 -12.71 -10.87 3.95
CA GLU A 190 -12.68 -12.27 3.55
C GLU A 190 -12.98 -12.40 2.04
N CYS A 191 -12.03 -12.99 1.31
CA CYS A 191 -12.17 -13.18 -0.12
C CYS A 191 -13.01 -14.44 -0.37
N VAL A 192 -14.16 -14.26 -1.04
CA VAL A 192 -15.05 -15.35 -1.44
C VAL A 192 -14.94 -15.53 -2.95
N ALA A 193 -14.53 -16.72 -3.38
CA ALA A 193 -14.40 -17.04 -4.79
C ALA A 193 -15.78 -17.13 -5.46
N THR A 194 -15.90 -16.69 -6.72
CA THR A 194 -17.16 -16.78 -7.46
C THR A 194 -17.63 -18.23 -7.59
N GLY A 195 -18.92 -18.49 -7.32
CA GLY A 195 -19.49 -19.84 -7.35
C GLY A 195 -19.14 -20.71 -6.13
N SER A 196 -18.28 -20.24 -5.22
CA SER A 196 -18.12 -20.91 -3.93
C SER A 196 -19.37 -20.64 -3.10
N THR A 197 -20.20 -21.68 -2.91
CA THR A 197 -21.17 -21.66 -1.82
C THR A 197 -20.36 -21.69 -0.55
N ALA A 198 -20.10 -20.51 0.02
CA ALA A 198 -19.54 -20.38 1.35
C ALA A 198 -20.42 -21.23 2.26
N SER A 199 -19.91 -22.39 2.67
CA SER A 199 -20.54 -23.17 3.73
C SER A 199 -20.37 -22.32 4.98
N ALA A 200 -21.38 -21.50 5.27
CA ALA A 200 -21.45 -20.66 6.45
C ALA A 200 -21.14 -21.53 7.68
N GLY A 201 -19.97 -21.34 8.28
CA GLY A 201 -19.57 -21.99 9.54
C GLY A 201 -18.31 -22.85 9.49
N GLY A 202 -17.65 -23.02 8.34
CA GLY A 202 -16.41 -23.80 8.26
C GLY A 202 -15.14 -22.95 8.33
N HIS A 203 -14.68 -22.55 9.52
CA HIS A 203 -13.31 -22.07 9.72
C HIS A 203 -12.31 -23.18 9.34
N LYS A 204 -11.94 -23.28 8.05
CA LYS A 204 -10.83 -24.13 7.62
C LYS A 204 -9.53 -23.42 7.94
N ARG A 205 -9.07 -23.64 9.17
CA ARG A 205 -7.68 -23.36 9.58
C ARG A 205 -6.72 -24.17 8.71
N SER A 206 -5.69 -23.46 8.24
CA SER A 206 -4.33 -23.91 7.89
C SER A 206 -4.09 -24.67 6.58
N GLY A 207 -3.30 -24.02 5.72
CA GLY A 207 -2.04 -24.61 5.23
C GLY A 207 -2.02 -25.18 3.82
N ALA A 208 -3.17 -25.52 3.23
CA ALA A 208 -3.21 -25.96 1.83
C ALA A 208 -3.40 -24.74 0.92
N GLU A 209 -2.47 -24.54 -0.02
CA GLU A 209 -2.53 -23.57 -1.11
C GLU A 209 -3.66 -23.99 -2.09
N SER A 210 -4.90 -23.89 -1.61
CA SER A 210 -6.09 -24.24 -2.36
C SER A 210 -6.49 -23.03 -3.18
N SER A 211 -5.91 -22.87 -4.37
CA SER A 211 -6.48 -21.98 -5.38
C SER A 211 -7.86 -22.52 -5.75
N VAL A 212 -8.92 -21.97 -5.17
CA VAL A 212 -10.28 -22.27 -5.61
C VAL A 212 -10.48 -21.47 -6.90
N THR A 213 -10.31 -22.14 -8.04
CA THR A 213 -10.58 -21.53 -9.34
C THR A 213 -12.08 -21.30 -9.44
N ALA A 214 -12.48 -20.04 -9.55
CA ALA A 214 -13.87 -19.66 -9.55
C ALA A 214 -14.55 -19.96 -10.88
N GLU A 215 -15.81 -20.39 -10.80
CA GLU A 215 -16.68 -20.48 -11.97
C GLU A 215 -17.11 -19.07 -12.38
N CYS A 216 -17.18 -18.83 -13.69
CA CYS A 216 -17.62 -17.53 -14.19
C CYS A 216 -19.11 -17.30 -13.89
N SER A 217 -19.47 -16.12 -13.40
CA SER A 217 -20.86 -15.75 -13.16
C SER A 217 -21.16 -14.31 -13.54
N TRP A 218 -22.44 -14.01 -13.69
CA TRP A 218 -22.93 -12.65 -13.83
C TRP A 218 -22.87 -11.92 -12.49
N ASN A 219 -22.15 -10.81 -12.43
CA ASN A 219 -22.19 -9.86 -11.32
C ASN A 219 -23.21 -8.78 -11.65
N ALA A 220 -24.32 -8.75 -10.91
CA ALA A 220 -25.41 -7.82 -11.16
C ALA A 220 -25.06 -6.36 -10.80
N ASP A 221 -24.21 -6.15 -9.80
CA ASP A 221 -23.80 -4.82 -9.34
C ASP A 221 -22.85 -4.14 -10.36
N LEU A 222 -22.00 -4.96 -10.99
CA LEU A 222 -21.04 -4.53 -12.00
C LEU A 222 -21.53 -4.73 -13.43
N GLY A 223 -22.70 -5.35 -13.65
CA GLY A 223 -23.23 -5.59 -15.00
C GLY A 223 -22.27 -6.33 -15.94
N VAL A 224 -21.48 -7.28 -15.42
CA VAL A 224 -20.45 -8.01 -16.19
C VAL A 224 -20.43 -9.49 -15.84
N TYR A 225 -19.87 -10.30 -16.74
CA TYR A 225 -19.44 -11.65 -16.43
C TYR A 225 -18.03 -11.61 -15.84
N GLU A 226 -17.84 -12.23 -14.68
CA GLU A 226 -16.57 -12.23 -13.97
C GLU A 226 -16.23 -13.58 -13.34
N SER A 227 -14.95 -13.76 -13.02
CA SER A 227 -14.46 -14.79 -12.11
C SER A 227 -13.56 -14.15 -11.06
N VAL A 228 -13.84 -14.41 -9.78
CA VAL A 228 -13.03 -13.94 -8.65
C VAL A 228 -12.31 -15.12 -8.03
N THR A 229 -10.98 -15.13 -8.09
CA THR A 229 -10.12 -16.10 -7.41
C THR A 229 -9.49 -15.46 -6.17
N CYS A 230 -9.36 -16.25 -5.11
CA CYS A 230 -8.71 -15.84 -3.87
C CYS A 230 -7.37 -16.57 -3.75
N SER A 231 -6.28 -15.84 -3.59
CA SER A 231 -4.92 -16.38 -3.61
C SER A 231 -4.12 -15.90 -2.40
N SER A 232 -3.17 -16.72 -1.95
CA SER A 232 -2.22 -16.31 -0.90
C SER A 232 -0.98 -15.59 -1.46
N LYS A 233 -0.82 -15.57 -2.78
CA LYS A 233 0.28 -14.96 -3.53
C LYS A 233 -0.28 -14.11 -4.65
N ASN A 234 0.40 -13.02 -5.00
CA ASN A 234 0.03 -12.26 -6.17
C ASN A 234 0.40 -13.03 -7.44
N ARG A 235 -0.58 -13.41 -8.26
CA ARG A 235 -0.37 -14.12 -9.54
C ARG A 235 -0.63 -13.22 -10.74
N PHE A 236 -0.46 -11.90 -10.58
CA PHE A 236 -0.88 -10.94 -11.60
C PHE A 236 -0.24 -11.23 -12.97
N ASP A 237 1.07 -11.42 -13.02
CA ASP A 237 1.81 -11.66 -14.27
C ASP A 237 1.41 -13.00 -14.91
N ASP A 238 1.31 -14.06 -14.09
CA ASP A 238 0.94 -15.41 -14.54
C ASP A 238 -0.47 -15.42 -15.16
N ILE A 239 -1.43 -14.78 -14.50
CA ILE A 239 -2.82 -14.72 -14.98
C ILE A 239 -2.92 -13.83 -16.22
N THR A 240 -2.26 -12.67 -16.22
CA THR A 240 -2.23 -11.79 -17.39
C THR A 240 -1.69 -12.53 -18.62
N GLN A 241 -0.59 -13.27 -18.44
CA GLN A 241 0.02 -14.03 -19.51
C GLN A 241 -0.85 -15.22 -19.95
N SER A 242 -1.42 -15.98 -19.01
CA SER A 242 -2.20 -17.18 -19.35
C SER A 242 -3.59 -16.88 -19.91
N ALA A 243 -4.27 -15.87 -19.37
CA ALA A 243 -5.64 -15.52 -19.76
C ALA A 243 -5.68 -14.70 -21.06
N PHE A 244 -4.74 -13.76 -21.27
CA PHE A 244 -4.82 -12.82 -22.38
C PHE A 244 -3.84 -13.03 -23.52
N ALA A 245 -2.65 -13.63 -23.28
CA ALA A 245 -1.56 -13.57 -24.25
C ALA A 245 -1.83 -14.30 -25.59
N MET A 246 -2.97 -14.97 -25.73
CA MET A 246 -3.37 -15.65 -26.97
C MET A 246 -4.44 -14.93 -27.78
N THR A 247 -5.16 -13.96 -27.21
CA THR A 247 -6.41 -13.45 -27.80
C THR A 247 -6.39 -11.95 -28.07
N SER A 248 -5.56 -11.16 -27.39
CA SER A 248 -5.62 -9.70 -27.48
C SER A 248 -4.28 -9.03 -27.17
N THR A 249 -4.11 -7.81 -27.69
CA THR A 249 -3.07 -6.91 -27.17
C THR A 249 -3.50 -6.42 -25.80
N VAL A 250 -2.62 -6.49 -24.82
CA VAL A 250 -2.89 -6.10 -23.43
C VAL A 250 -1.99 -4.98 -22.98
N VAL A 251 -2.55 -4.06 -22.20
CA VAL A 251 -1.78 -3.05 -21.47
C VAL A 251 -2.00 -3.24 -19.99
N THR A 252 -0.89 -3.29 -19.23
CA THR A 252 -0.92 -3.24 -17.77
C THR A 252 -0.72 -1.81 -17.30
N VAL A 253 -1.67 -1.31 -16.52
CA VAL A 253 -1.62 0.01 -15.87
C VAL A 253 -1.57 -0.19 -14.36
N GLN A 254 -0.69 0.55 -13.71
CA GLN A 254 -0.51 0.57 -12.26
C GLN A 254 -0.88 1.96 -11.75
N SER A 255 -1.88 2.03 -10.87
CA SER A 255 -2.21 3.26 -10.14
C SER A 255 -1.29 3.43 -8.92
N TYR A 256 -1.20 4.63 -8.37
CA TYR A 256 -0.35 4.94 -7.22
C TYR A 256 -1.11 5.78 -6.18
N GLU A 257 -0.66 5.73 -4.92
CA GLU A 257 -1.15 6.63 -3.86
C GLU A 257 -0.60 8.06 -4.01
N ASP A 258 0.54 8.21 -4.69
CA ASP A 258 1.22 9.48 -4.88
C ASP A 258 1.39 9.85 -6.37
N THR A 259 1.62 11.14 -6.61
CA THR A 259 1.75 11.70 -7.98
C THR A 259 3.13 11.50 -8.60
N ILE A 260 4.09 11.00 -7.82
CA ILE A 260 5.44 10.65 -8.28
C ILE A 260 5.61 9.13 -8.48
N CYS A 261 4.55 8.37 -8.21
CA CYS A 261 4.45 6.94 -8.44
C CYS A 261 5.51 6.11 -7.70
N ASN A 262 5.65 6.35 -6.39
CA ASN A 262 6.50 5.55 -5.50
C ASN A 262 5.72 4.53 -4.68
N ILE A 263 4.41 4.75 -4.44
CA ILE A 263 3.59 3.88 -3.61
C ILE A 263 2.53 3.18 -4.48
N PRO A 264 2.77 1.94 -4.92
CA PRO A 264 1.88 1.24 -5.84
C PRO A 264 0.51 0.93 -5.20
N LYS A 265 -0.56 1.02 -6.00
CA LYS A 265 -1.90 0.47 -5.72
C LYS A 265 -2.08 -0.88 -6.41
N SER A 266 -3.30 -1.31 -6.70
CA SER A 266 -3.59 -2.44 -7.59
C SER A 266 -3.15 -2.17 -9.04
N SER A 267 -2.60 -3.22 -9.65
CA SER A 267 -2.35 -3.30 -11.09
C SER A 267 -3.59 -3.83 -11.81
N GLN A 268 -3.82 -3.31 -13.01
CA GLN A 268 -4.91 -3.74 -13.88
C GLN A 268 -4.39 -3.98 -15.30
N ALA A 269 -4.74 -5.12 -15.87
CA ALA A 269 -4.46 -5.48 -17.25
C ALA A 269 -5.74 -5.30 -18.07
N TYR A 270 -5.65 -4.61 -19.21
CA TYR A 270 -6.78 -4.34 -20.09
C TYR A 270 -6.51 -4.87 -21.49
N ALA A 271 -7.51 -5.53 -22.07
CA ALA A 271 -7.52 -5.82 -23.50
C ALA A 271 -7.76 -4.52 -24.29
N VAL A 272 -6.86 -4.21 -25.22
CA VAL A 272 -6.95 -2.99 -26.04
C VAL A 272 -8.19 -3.04 -26.93
N GLY A 273 -8.96 -1.96 -26.94
CA GLY A 273 -10.16 -1.79 -27.75
C GLY A 273 -11.42 -2.46 -27.19
N ALA A 274 -11.31 -3.22 -26.10
CA ALA A 274 -12.48 -3.79 -25.44
C ALA A 274 -13.22 -2.71 -24.64
N CYS A 275 -14.54 -2.71 -24.75
CA CYS A 275 -15.41 -1.94 -23.87
C CYS A 275 -15.78 -2.78 -22.66
N TYR A 276 -15.59 -2.25 -21.46
CA TYR A 276 -16.00 -2.91 -20.22
C TYR A 276 -16.84 -1.97 -19.37
N HIS A 277 -17.78 -2.52 -18.61
CA HIS A 277 -18.59 -1.74 -17.69
C HIS A 277 -17.70 -1.17 -16.58
N TRP A 278 -17.94 0.08 -16.23
CA TRP A 278 -17.17 0.77 -15.20
C TRP A 278 -18.12 1.57 -14.33
N ASN A 279 -18.54 1.00 -13.22
CA ASN A 279 -19.47 1.64 -12.30
C ASN A 279 -18.69 2.36 -11.19
N SER A 280 -18.14 3.53 -11.52
CA SER A 280 -17.45 4.40 -10.55
C SER A 280 -17.96 5.81 -10.69
N THR A 281 -18.01 6.51 -9.56
CA THR A 281 -18.26 7.96 -9.53
C THR A 281 -16.99 8.65 -9.06
N THR A 282 -16.41 9.49 -9.92
CA THR A 282 -15.24 10.30 -9.56
C THR A 282 -15.61 11.77 -9.74
N ASN A 283 -15.42 12.58 -8.68
CA ASN A 283 -15.77 14.01 -8.69
C ASN A 283 -17.23 14.29 -9.09
N GLY A 284 -18.16 13.43 -8.67
CA GLY A 284 -19.58 13.52 -9.01
C GLY A 284 -19.94 13.13 -10.45
N ILE A 285 -18.96 12.72 -11.26
CA ILE A 285 -19.19 12.18 -12.60
C ILE A 285 -19.26 10.66 -12.48
N SER A 286 -20.45 10.11 -12.76
CA SER A 286 -20.63 8.67 -12.93
C SER A 286 -20.23 8.28 -14.34
N TYR A 287 -19.43 7.23 -14.45
CA TYR A 287 -19.11 6.60 -15.72
C TYR A 287 -19.93 5.31 -15.83
N GLY A 288 -20.27 4.93 -17.06
CA GLY A 288 -20.97 3.67 -17.38
C GLY A 288 -20.05 2.64 -18.02
N SER A 289 -18.99 3.06 -18.69
CA SER A 289 -18.00 2.14 -19.27
C SER A 289 -16.65 2.81 -19.48
N ALA A 290 -15.65 1.98 -19.74
CA ALA A 290 -14.34 2.43 -20.15
C ALA A 290 -13.76 1.54 -21.26
N ASN A 291 -12.83 2.10 -22.02
CA ASN A 291 -11.99 1.35 -22.94
C ASN A 291 -10.54 1.85 -22.88
N LEU A 292 -9.62 1.00 -23.31
CA LEU A 292 -8.21 1.34 -23.40
C LEU A 292 -7.76 1.27 -24.86
N LEU A 293 -7.15 2.34 -25.35
CA LEU A 293 -6.63 2.44 -26.71
C LEU A 293 -5.14 2.77 -26.70
N ILE A 294 -4.39 2.23 -27.66
CA ILE A 294 -3.00 2.62 -27.92
C ILE A 294 -3.01 3.65 -29.04
N SER A 295 -2.24 4.73 -28.89
CA SER A 295 -2.09 5.74 -29.94
C SER A 295 -1.51 5.13 -31.23
N PRO A 296 -1.78 5.73 -32.41
CA PRO A 296 -1.27 5.20 -33.67
C PRO A 296 0.27 5.08 -33.74
N ASP A 297 0.98 5.96 -33.04
CA ASP A 297 2.44 5.95 -32.92
C ASP A 297 2.96 4.98 -31.83
N GLY A 298 2.06 4.38 -31.03
CA GLY A 298 2.42 3.48 -29.94
C GLY A 298 3.12 4.16 -28.75
N LEU A 299 3.17 5.49 -28.71
CA LEU A 299 3.88 6.25 -27.68
C LEU A 299 3.02 6.56 -26.45
N SER A 300 1.70 6.44 -26.57
CA SER A 300 0.78 6.64 -25.45
C SER A 300 -0.38 5.64 -25.46
N VAL A 301 -0.97 5.49 -24.29
CA VAL A 301 -2.18 4.72 -24.04
C VAL A 301 -3.22 5.66 -23.47
N ALA A 302 -4.44 5.62 -23.99
CA ALA A 302 -5.56 6.39 -23.49
C ALA A 302 -6.58 5.45 -22.86
N LEU A 303 -6.87 5.67 -21.57
CA LEU A 303 -8.01 5.08 -20.88
C LEU A 303 -9.17 6.06 -20.95
N ASN A 304 -10.15 5.75 -21.80
CA ASN A 304 -11.31 6.62 -22.04
C ASN A 304 -12.48 6.13 -21.20
N TYR A 305 -13.18 7.06 -20.57
CA TYR A 305 -14.40 6.79 -19.82
C TYR A 305 -15.59 7.39 -20.54
N PHE A 306 -16.71 6.69 -20.47
CA PHE A 306 -17.94 7.00 -21.18
C PHE A 306 -19.10 7.05 -20.19
N SER A 307 -20.10 7.88 -20.48
CA SER A 307 -21.32 7.97 -19.65
C SER A 307 -22.27 6.78 -19.87
N ASP A 308 -22.22 6.16 -21.05
CA ASP A 308 -23.02 5.00 -21.41
C ASP A 308 -22.26 3.68 -21.17
N ALA A 309 -22.98 2.55 -21.20
CA ALA A 309 -22.40 1.22 -21.02
C ALA A 309 -21.76 0.63 -22.30
N SER A 310 -21.87 1.29 -23.45
CA SER A 310 -21.45 0.78 -24.76
C SER A 310 -20.23 1.52 -25.34
N CYS A 311 -19.52 2.32 -24.54
CA CYS A 311 -18.37 3.12 -24.95
C CYS A 311 -18.63 4.04 -26.16
N LYS A 312 -19.75 4.75 -26.20
CA LYS A 312 -20.12 5.62 -27.35
C LYS A 312 -19.93 7.11 -27.07
N THR A 313 -20.27 7.59 -25.88
CA THR A 313 -20.22 8.99 -25.50
C THR A 313 -19.11 9.22 -24.48
N GLN A 314 -17.92 9.56 -24.99
CA GLN A 314 -16.74 9.80 -24.16
C GLN A 314 -16.92 11.05 -23.31
N VAL A 315 -16.57 10.94 -22.03
CA VAL A 315 -16.67 12.02 -21.04
C VAL A 315 -15.29 12.44 -20.55
N LEU A 316 -14.37 11.48 -20.39
CA LEU A 316 -13.04 11.71 -19.86
C LEU A 316 -12.01 10.81 -20.58
N SER A 317 -10.76 11.25 -20.66
CA SER A 317 -9.65 10.43 -21.12
C SER A 317 -8.42 10.70 -20.27
N ASN A 318 -7.82 9.62 -19.77
CA ASN A 318 -6.54 9.65 -19.06
C ASN A 318 -5.47 9.06 -19.99
N SER A 319 -4.42 9.83 -20.27
CA SER A 319 -3.34 9.40 -21.16
C SER A 319 -2.08 9.03 -20.37
N PHE A 320 -1.45 7.94 -20.76
CA PHE A 320 -0.26 7.37 -20.15
C PHE A 320 0.82 7.17 -21.21
N PRO A 321 2.05 7.66 -21.00
CA PRO A 321 3.19 7.31 -21.85
C PRO A 321 3.49 5.80 -21.80
N THR A 322 3.74 5.16 -22.95
CA THR A 322 4.10 3.73 -23.00
C THR A 322 5.52 3.44 -22.50
N ASN A 323 6.33 4.47 -22.28
CA ASN A 323 7.68 4.35 -21.73
C ASN A 323 7.73 4.18 -20.20
N GLY A 324 6.57 4.07 -19.54
CA GLY A 324 6.47 3.90 -18.08
C GLY A 324 6.66 5.17 -17.27
N ALA A 325 6.66 6.35 -17.91
CA ALA A 325 6.71 7.62 -17.20
C ALA A 325 5.49 7.80 -16.28
N CYS A 326 5.73 8.36 -15.08
CA CYS A 326 4.68 8.64 -14.11
C CYS A 326 3.71 9.71 -14.62
N THR A 327 2.42 9.48 -14.41
CA THR A 327 1.37 10.47 -14.58
C THR A 327 0.57 10.59 -13.28
N LEU A 328 -0.30 11.60 -13.18
CA LEU A 328 -1.22 11.75 -12.04
C LEU A 328 -2.17 10.55 -11.85
N PHE A 329 -2.37 9.74 -12.89
CA PHE A 329 -3.31 8.61 -12.87
C PHE A 329 -2.61 7.26 -12.72
N GLY A 330 -1.29 7.22 -12.93
CA GLY A 330 -0.50 5.99 -12.86
C GLY A 330 0.60 5.87 -13.92
N LYS A 331 1.06 4.64 -14.12
CA LYS A 331 2.08 4.26 -15.12
C LYS A 331 1.63 3.05 -15.93
N VAL A 332 2.09 2.97 -17.18
CA VAL A 332 2.05 1.73 -17.96
C VAL A 332 3.25 0.86 -17.53
N LEU A 333 2.98 -0.35 -17.06
CA LEU A 333 4.04 -1.31 -16.70
C LEU A 333 4.45 -2.17 -17.89
N ALA A 334 3.49 -2.57 -18.73
CA ALA A 334 3.74 -3.45 -19.85
C ALA A 334 2.73 -3.24 -20.98
N VAL A 335 3.19 -3.44 -22.22
CA VAL A 335 2.35 -3.57 -23.41
C VAL A 335 2.66 -4.91 -24.06
N ILE A 336 1.77 -5.88 -23.87
CA ILE A 336 1.89 -7.23 -24.42
C ILE A 336 1.15 -7.25 -25.75
N LYS A 337 1.89 -7.15 -26.86
CA LYS A 337 1.30 -7.23 -28.20
C LYS A 337 0.96 -8.67 -28.52
N ASN A 338 -0.25 -8.90 -29.04
CA ASN A 338 -0.57 -10.19 -29.64
C ASN A 338 0.31 -10.35 -30.89
N THR A 339 1.37 -11.14 -30.76
CA THR A 339 2.10 -11.65 -31.91
C THR A 339 1.45 -12.97 -32.25
N PRO A 340 0.83 -13.13 -33.44
CA PRO A 340 0.33 -14.42 -33.87
C PRO A 340 1.47 -15.42 -33.70
N LYS A 341 1.29 -16.42 -32.84
CA LYS A 341 2.23 -17.54 -32.77
C LYS A 341 2.15 -18.24 -34.12
N VAL A 342 3.01 -17.84 -35.04
CA VAL A 342 3.37 -18.70 -36.18
C VAL A 342 3.78 -20.02 -35.53
N LYS A 343 3.11 -21.11 -35.88
CA LYS A 343 3.50 -22.47 -35.46
C LYS A 343 4.85 -22.81 -36.09
N SER A 344 5.91 -22.15 -35.66
CA SER A 344 7.29 -22.56 -35.89
C SER A 344 7.76 -23.26 -34.62
N ASN A 345 8.48 -24.36 -34.82
CA ASN A 345 9.07 -25.22 -33.79
C ASN A 345 9.66 -24.41 -32.62
N PRO A 346 9.63 -24.95 -31.38
CA PRO A 346 9.93 -24.20 -30.17
C PRO A 346 11.28 -23.47 -30.28
N PRO A 347 11.31 -22.13 -30.22
CA PRO A 347 12.57 -21.41 -30.12
C PRO A 347 13.08 -21.48 -28.67
N ASN A 348 14.38 -21.67 -28.55
CA ASN A 348 15.11 -21.76 -27.29
C ASN A 348 14.87 -20.50 -26.44
N PHE A 349 14.45 -20.67 -25.19
CA PHE A 349 14.00 -19.64 -24.22
C PHE A 349 15.06 -18.58 -23.82
N GLY A 350 16.22 -18.54 -24.47
CA GLY A 350 17.37 -17.71 -24.07
C GLY A 350 17.41 -16.27 -24.60
N ALA A 351 16.55 -15.88 -25.54
CA ALA A 351 16.74 -14.63 -26.29
C ALA A 351 16.06 -13.38 -25.69
N VAL A 352 15.02 -13.53 -24.85
CA VAL A 352 14.26 -12.37 -24.34
C VAL A 352 14.77 -11.89 -22.98
N PHE A 353 15.38 -12.77 -22.17
CA PHE A 353 16.04 -12.39 -20.91
C PHE A 353 17.52 -11.98 -21.08
N GLY A 354 18.12 -12.16 -22.27
CA GLY A 354 19.53 -11.85 -22.54
C GLY A 354 19.86 -10.37 -22.80
N GLY A 355 18.86 -9.54 -23.09
CA GLY A 355 19.07 -8.11 -23.40
C GLY A 355 19.48 -7.28 -22.18
N GLY A 356 18.90 -7.57 -21.01
CA GLY A 356 19.18 -6.84 -19.77
C GLY A 356 20.55 -7.18 -19.16
N LEU A 357 20.88 -8.48 -19.08
CA LEU A 357 22.18 -8.93 -18.55
C LEU A 357 23.34 -8.70 -19.53
N GLY A 358 23.11 -8.84 -20.84
CA GLY A 358 24.12 -8.57 -21.86
C GLY A 358 24.53 -7.10 -21.93
N GLY A 359 23.56 -6.19 -21.78
CA GLY A 359 23.84 -4.75 -21.72
C GLY A 359 24.65 -4.35 -20.49
N LEU A 360 24.36 -4.95 -19.33
CA LEU A 360 25.04 -4.64 -18.07
C LEU A 360 26.52 -5.10 -18.08
N ILE A 361 26.81 -6.27 -18.66
CA ILE A 361 28.18 -6.76 -18.83
C ILE A 361 28.98 -5.84 -19.76
N LEU A 362 28.36 -5.39 -20.86
CA LEU A 362 29.03 -4.55 -21.87
C LEU A 362 29.35 -3.14 -21.32
N VAL A 363 28.44 -2.56 -20.54
CA VAL A 363 28.68 -1.30 -19.82
C VAL A 363 29.81 -1.46 -18.79
N THR A 364 29.82 -2.57 -18.05
CA THR A 364 30.86 -2.83 -17.03
C THR A 364 32.26 -2.97 -17.67
N ILE A 365 32.35 -3.67 -18.82
CA ILE A 365 33.60 -3.80 -19.57
C ILE A 365 34.08 -2.43 -20.08
N LEU A 366 33.19 -1.59 -20.60
CA LEU A 366 33.54 -0.25 -21.08
C LEU A 366 34.04 0.67 -19.95
N VAL A 367 33.40 0.62 -18.77
CA VAL A 367 33.83 1.40 -17.59
C VAL A 367 35.20 0.92 -17.10
N LEU A 368 35.42 -0.39 -16.99
CA LEU A 368 36.70 -0.96 -16.59
C LEU A 368 37.81 -0.62 -17.59
N PHE A 369 37.52 -0.68 -18.90
CA PHE A 369 38.48 -0.29 -19.94
C PHE A 369 38.83 1.20 -19.87
N ALA A 370 37.84 2.08 -19.70
CA ALA A 370 38.07 3.51 -19.53
C ALA A 370 38.90 3.83 -18.26
N PHE A 371 38.64 3.12 -17.17
CA PHE A 371 39.40 3.26 -15.92
C PHE A 371 40.85 2.79 -16.09
N HIS A 372 41.07 1.68 -16.79
CA HIS A 372 42.41 1.13 -17.01
C HIS A 372 43.26 2.03 -17.93
N VAL A 373 42.65 2.61 -18.96
CA VAL A 373 43.32 3.59 -19.84
C VAL A 373 43.68 4.87 -19.08
N ARG A 374 42.83 5.36 -18.18
CA ARG A 374 43.14 6.54 -17.34
C ARG A 374 44.26 6.26 -16.34
N ALA A 375 44.25 5.10 -15.68
CA ALA A 375 45.29 4.71 -14.72
C ALA A 375 46.67 4.52 -15.39
N LYS A 376 46.71 4.08 -16.66
CA LYS A 376 47.97 3.98 -17.42
C LYS A 376 48.53 5.36 -17.79
N LYS A 377 47.65 6.35 -17.99
CA LYS A 377 48.02 7.73 -18.34
C LYS A 377 48.50 8.55 -17.14
N SER A 378 48.03 8.26 -15.92
CA SER A 378 48.53 8.91 -14.70
C SER A 378 49.91 8.41 -14.29
N ARG A 379 50.19 7.10 -14.42
CA ARG A 379 51.53 6.53 -14.13
C ARG A 379 52.62 7.02 -15.09
N ALA A 380 52.26 7.43 -16.31
CA ALA A 380 53.20 8.06 -17.23
C ALA A 380 53.53 9.53 -16.88
N ARG A 381 52.72 10.18 -16.04
CA ARG A 381 52.96 11.57 -15.60
C ARG A 381 53.75 11.66 -14.29
N GLU A 382 53.73 10.63 -13.44
CA GLU A 382 54.50 10.61 -12.19
C GLU A 382 56.00 10.30 -12.35
N MET A 383 56.46 9.82 -13.52
CA MET A 383 57.90 9.61 -13.77
C MET A 383 58.63 10.85 -14.33
N ALA A 384 57.96 12.00 -14.46
CA ALA A 384 58.53 13.20 -15.09
C ALA A 384 58.92 14.32 -14.09
N HIS A 385 58.67 14.17 -12.78
CA HIS A 385 59.00 15.20 -11.78
C HIS A 385 59.55 14.56 -10.51
N THR A 386 60.83 14.21 -10.51
CA THR A 386 61.62 14.03 -9.29
C THR A 386 62.95 14.77 -9.47
N GLY A 387 62.96 16.02 -9.02
CA GLY A 387 64.15 16.84 -8.92
C GLY A 387 63.85 18.12 -8.15
N GLY A 388 64.52 18.31 -7.02
CA GLY A 388 64.69 19.63 -6.40
C GLY A 388 63.85 19.96 -5.17
N ASP A 389 64.23 19.42 -4.02
CA ASP A 389 64.87 20.13 -2.89
C ASP A 389 64.26 21.41 -2.23
N VAL A 390 64.47 21.46 -0.91
CA VAL A 390 64.51 22.61 0.05
C VAL A 390 63.22 23.22 0.65
N THR A 391 63.07 22.94 1.96
CA THR A 391 62.67 23.79 3.11
C THR A 391 62.14 25.23 2.88
N ARG A 392 60.97 25.58 3.47
CA ARG A 392 60.80 26.82 4.25
C ARG A 392 59.52 26.87 5.10
N THR A 393 59.68 27.45 6.28
CA THR A 393 58.73 27.87 7.30
C THR A 393 57.78 29.00 6.86
N GLY A 394 56.61 29.09 7.53
CA GLY A 394 56.04 30.38 7.93
C GLY A 394 54.65 30.77 7.41
N THR A 395 53.71 30.85 8.36
CA THR A 395 52.69 31.91 8.57
C THR A 395 51.67 32.26 7.48
N GLY A 396 50.41 31.99 7.81
CA GLY A 396 49.36 33.01 7.89
C GLY A 396 48.47 33.23 6.67
N SER A 397 47.18 32.94 6.82
CA SER A 397 46.12 33.94 6.60
C SER A 397 44.77 33.38 7.03
N GLN A 398 44.08 34.17 7.84
CA GLN A 398 42.68 34.01 8.21
C GLN A 398 41.78 33.94 6.97
N LEU A 399 40.76 33.09 7.03
CA LEU A 399 39.47 33.43 6.44
C LEU A 399 38.37 33.00 7.43
N GLN A 400 37.64 34.03 7.80
CA GLN A 400 36.49 34.11 8.66
C GLN A 400 35.31 33.51 7.91
N GLU A 401 34.64 32.52 8.50
CA GLU A 401 33.25 32.25 8.13
C GLU A 401 32.42 32.06 9.39
N VAL A 402 31.53 33.03 9.56
CA VAL A 402 30.46 33.10 10.53
C VAL A 402 29.41 32.10 10.09
N SER A 403 29.10 31.10 10.92
CA SER A 403 27.77 30.50 10.88
C SER A 403 27.31 30.12 12.28
N THR A 404 26.15 30.66 12.60
CA THR A 404 25.47 30.72 13.87
C THR A 404 25.10 29.34 14.37
N GLY A 405 25.55 29.02 15.59
CA GLY A 405 25.04 27.90 16.36
C GLY A 405 23.60 28.14 16.81
N ILE A 406 22.76 27.13 16.64
CA ILE A 406 21.59 26.88 17.48
C ILE A 406 21.54 25.36 17.69
N GLU A 407 21.96 24.92 18.88
CA GLU A 407 21.63 23.61 19.43
C GLU A 407 20.13 23.56 19.75
N PRO A 408 19.37 22.53 19.36
CA PRO A 408 18.13 22.19 20.03
C PRO A 408 18.41 21.20 21.17
N LYS A 409 18.40 21.74 22.39
CA LYS A 409 18.38 21.00 23.65
C LYS A 409 16.98 20.37 23.82
N ILE A 410 16.78 19.16 23.31
CA ILE A 410 15.55 18.39 23.54
C ILE A 410 15.59 17.85 24.98
N ARG A 411 14.77 18.43 25.87
CA ARG A 411 14.38 17.78 27.13
C ARG A 411 13.06 17.03 26.92
N PRO A 412 12.91 15.82 27.46
CA PRO A 412 11.64 15.11 27.44
C PRO A 412 10.67 15.77 28.44
N HIS A 413 9.51 16.21 27.94
CA HIS A 413 8.41 16.60 28.80
C HIS A 413 7.66 15.33 29.25
N GLY A 414 7.80 15.03 30.54
CA GLY A 414 6.97 14.04 31.22
C GLY A 414 5.52 14.52 31.32
N PHE A 415 4.60 13.58 31.17
CA PHE A 415 3.18 13.74 31.44
C PHE A 415 2.95 14.17 32.90
N LEU A 416 2.21 15.27 33.08
CA LEU A 416 1.63 15.66 34.37
C LEU A 416 0.25 15.02 34.50
N VAL A 417 0.12 14.11 35.47
CA VAL A 417 -1.14 13.56 35.95
C VAL A 417 -1.83 14.64 36.80
N ALA A 418 -2.98 15.14 36.36
CA ALA A 418 -3.81 16.01 37.17
C ALA A 418 -4.53 15.19 38.25
N GLY A 419 -4.09 15.39 39.50
CA GLY A 419 -4.68 14.81 40.69
C GLY A 419 -6.08 15.35 40.98
N LYS A 420 -6.95 14.42 41.35
CA LYS A 420 -8.29 14.56 41.94
C LYS A 420 -8.28 15.58 43.10
N LYS A 421 -9.13 16.61 43.04
CA LYS A 421 -9.39 17.51 44.17
C LYS A 421 -10.63 17.00 44.90
N GLU A 422 -10.43 16.44 46.09
CA GLU A 422 -11.49 16.09 47.03
C GLU A 422 -12.24 17.35 47.49
N SER A 423 -13.57 17.30 47.42
CA SER A 423 -14.46 18.22 48.09
C SER A 423 -14.57 17.83 49.57
N ALA A 424 -14.10 18.70 50.46
CA ALA A 424 -14.39 18.61 51.88
C ALA A 424 -15.71 19.34 52.19
N SER A 425 -16.64 18.59 52.75
CA SER A 425 -17.82 19.04 53.50
C SER A 425 -17.39 19.72 54.81
N ASN A 426 -18.09 20.78 55.21
CA ASN A 426 -18.44 21.18 56.60
C ASN A 426 -19.48 22.31 56.47
N ILE A 427 -20.76 22.08 56.79
CA ILE A 427 -21.40 22.24 58.11
C ILE A 427 -21.04 23.57 58.80
N ALA A 428 -21.91 24.56 58.64
CA ALA A 428 -22.59 25.32 59.70
C ALA A 428 -23.71 26.17 59.07
#